data_AF-A0A3A2ZV16-F1
#
_entry.id   AF-A0A3A2ZV16-F1
#
_cell.length_a   1.000
_cell.length_b   1.000
_cell.length_c   1.000
_cell.angle_alpha   90.00
_cell.angle_beta   90.00
_cell.angle_gamma   90.00
#
_symmetry.space_group_name_H-M   'P 1'
#
loop_
_entity.id
_entity.type
_entity.pdbx_description
1 polymer ?
#
loop_
_entity_poly.entity_id
_entity_poly.type
_entity_poly.pdbx_seq_one_letter_code
_entity_poly.pdbx_strand_id
1 'polypeptide(L)' 'MLSLIALQASVQVYDVWSFMTDILDRPEEYGFLNNRCIGEGCVWWDGYHPRSAFHQLLAADIQTYISEYFWL' A
#
# COMPACT_ATOMS: atom_id res chain seq x y z
N MET A 1 -11.68 -44.99 -1.28
CA MET A 1 -11.29 -43.91 -0.35
C MET A 1 -10.85 -42.73 -1.20
N LEU A 2 -11.73 -41.77 -1.45
CA LEU A 2 -11.43 -40.58 -2.26
C LEU A 2 -10.87 -39.52 -1.31
N SER A 3 -9.58 -39.23 -1.44
CA SER A 3 -8.95 -38.11 -0.73
C SER A 3 -9.53 -36.81 -1.28
N LEU A 4 -10.29 -36.11 -0.43
CA LEU A 4 -10.66 -34.72 -0.67
C LEU A 4 -9.37 -33.89 -0.58
N ILE A 5 -8.95 -33.32 -1.72
CA ILE A 5 -7.96 -32.25 -1.73
C ILE A 5 -8.63 -31.05 -1.06
N ALA A 6 -8.28 -30.77 0.18
CA ALA A 6 -8.67 -29.52 0.82
C ALA A 6 -7.85 -28.39 0.16
N LEU A 7 -8.51 -27.55 -0.63
CA LEU A 7 -7.95 -26.27 -1.04
C LEU A 7 -7.86 -25.39 0.20
N GLN A 8 -6.65 -25.16 0.69
CA GLN A 8 -6.41 -24.28 1.82
C GLN A 8 -6.19 -22.86 1.29
N ALA A 9 -6.95 -21.90 1.81
CA ALA A 9 -6.81 -20.48 1.48
C ALA A 9 -6.52 -19.70 2.76
N SER A 10 -5.62 -18.73 2.67
CA SER A 10 -5.34 -17.74 3.71
C SER A 10 -5.73 -16.36 3.20
N VAL A 11 -6.30 -15.53 4.08
CA VAL A 11 -6.69 -14.16 3.77
C VAL A 11 -6.20 -13.27 4.91
N GLN A 12 -5.52 -12.19 4.55
CA GLN A 12 -5.11 -11.14 5.48
C GLN A 12 -5.79 -9.83 5.09
N VAL A 13 -6.07 -9.00 6.08
CA VAL A 13 -6.64 -7.66 5.89
C VAL A 13 -5.54 -6.65 6.10
N TYR A 14 -5.13 -5.99 5.02
CA TYR A 14 -4.16 -4.89 5.07
C TYR A 14 -4.90 -3.55 5.19
N ASP A 15 -4.60 -2.79 6.23
CA ASP A 15 -5.20 -1.48 6.48
C ASP A 15 -4.54 -0.38 5.65
N VAL A 16 -4.93 -0.33 4.38
CA VAL A 16 -4.48 0.72 3.45
C VAL A 16 -4.94 2.12 3.90
N TRP A 17 -6.04 2.22 4.66
CA TRP A 17 -6.56 3.52 5.08
C TRP A 17 -5.60 4.22 6.02
N SER A 18 -5.12 3.52 7.04
CA SER A 18 -4.15 4.07 8.00
C SER A 18 -2.83 4.44 7.31
N PHE A 19 -2.33 3.58 6.42
CA PHE A 19 -1.14 3.86 5.61
C PHE A 19 -1.28 5.12 4.75
N MET A 20 -2.41 5.23 4.01
CA MET A 20 -2.67 6.41 3.18
C MET A 20 -2.81 7.67 4.03
N THR A 21 -3.53 7.59 5.15
CA THR A 21 -3.74 8.74 6.05
C THR A 21 -2.40 9.28 6.54
N ASP A 22 -1.49 8.41 6.94
CA ASP A 22 -0.18 8.83 7.47
C ASP A 22 0.66 9.59 6.45
N ILE A 23 0.70 9.11 5.20
CA ILE A 23 1.40 9.82 4.11
C ILE A 23 0.68 11.13 3.75
N LEU A 24 -0.65 11.14 3.73
CA LEU A 24 -1.42 12.34 3.40
C LEU A 24 -1.31 13.42 4.48
N ASP A 25 -1.19 13.05 5.75
CA ASP A 25 -1.00 14.00 6.85
C ASP A 25 0.41 14.58 6.91
N ARG A 26 1.42 13.82 6.44
CA ARG A 26 2.85 14.20 6.48
C ARG A 26 3.58 13.99 5.15
N PRO A 27 3.08 14.53 4.03
CA PRO A 27 3.58 14.19 2.69
C PRO A 27 5.06 14.56 2.49
N GLU A 28 5.55 15.62 3.14
CA GLU A 28 6.94 16.04 3.03
C GLU A 28 7.92 15.05 3.67
N GLU A 29 7.53 14.34 4.74
CA GLU A 29 8.36 13.31 5.38
C GLU A 29 8.59 12.11 4.46
N TYR A 30 7.68 11.88 3.52
CA TYR A 30 7.71 10.81 2.53
C TYR A 30 8.27 11.25 1.16
N GLY A 31 8.77 12.49 1.06
CA GLY A 31 9.38 13.02 -0.16
C GLY A 31 8.40 13.60 -1.18
N PHE A 32 7.16 13.86 -0.80
CA PHE A 32 6.18 14.57 -1.64
C PHE A 32 6.15 16.06 -1.31
N LEU A 33 5.73 16.88 -2.28
CA LEU A 33 5.61 18.34 -2.10
C LEU A 33 4.44 18.74 -1.19
N ASN A 34 3.30 18.06 -1.31
CA ASN A 34 2.14 18.11 -0.41
C ASN A 34 1.04 17.14 -0.92
N ASN A 35 -0.08 17.08 -0.19
CA ASN A 35 -1.23 16.23 -0.47
C ASN A 35 -2.38 16.89 -1.26
N ARG A 36 -2.20 18.11 -1.79
CA ARG A 36 -3.24 18.85 -2.55
C ARG A 36 -2.88 19.08 -4.01
N CYS A 37 -1.59 19.08 -4.33
CA CYS A 37 -1.12 19.33 -5.68
C CYS A 37 -1.23 18.10 -6.57
N ILE A 38 -1.26 18.33 -7.88
CA ILE A 38 -1.28 17.30 -8.92
C ILE A 38 -0.03 17.49 -9.79
N GLY A 39 0.68 16.40 -10.08
CA GLY A 39 1.82 16.40 -10.99
C GLY A 39 3.14 15.94 -10.37
N GLU A 40 4.24 16.36 -10.97
CA GLU A 40 5.58 15.96 -10.52
C GLU A 40 5.86 16.42 -9.08
N GLY A 41 6.51 15.56 -8.30
CA GLY A 41 6.72 15.77 -6.85
C GLY A 41 5.46 15.64 -5.96
N CYS A 42 4.24 15.63 -6.50
CA CYS A 42 3.01 15.51 -5.73
C CYS A 42 2.64 14.05 -5.42
N VAL A 43 1.79 13.86 -4.40
CA VAL A 43 1.14 12.57 -4.12
C VAL A 43 0.28 12.14 -5.31
N TRP A 44 -0.46 13.08 -5.91
CA TRP A 44 -1.51 12.80 -6.89
C TRP A 44 -1.05 12.92 -8.35
N TRP A 45 -1.48 11.96 -9.17
CA TRP A 45 -1.36 11.98 -10.64
C TRP A 45 -2.52 12.74 -11.27
N ASP A 46 -3.72 12.54 -10.75
CA ASP A 46 -4.94 13.24 -11.11
C ASP A 46 -5.81 13.49 -9.85
N GLY A 47 -7.08 13.85 -9.99
CA GLY A 47 -7.97 14.12 -8.84
C GLY A 47 -8.35 12.90 -8.00
N TYR A 48 -7.79 11.71 -8.26
CA TYR A 48 -8.16 10.46 -7.60
C TYR A 48 -6.99 9.48 -7.43
N HIS A 49 -6.13 9.32 -8.43
CA HIS A 49 -5.07 8.31 -8.45
C HIS A 49 -3.75 8.87 -7.89
N PRO A 50 -3.09 8.17 -6.95
CA PRO A 50 -1.76 8.52 -6.52
C PRO A 50 -0.70 8.15 -7.57
N ARG A 51 0.47 8.78 -7.48
CA ARG A 51 1.60 8.54 -8.39
C ARG A 51 2.36 7.26 -8.07
N SER A 52 3.21 6.84 -9.01
CA SER A 52 4.07 5.66 -8.85
C SER A 52 4.97 5.73 -7.61
N ALA A 53 5.44 6.91 -7.19
CA ALA A 53 6.22 7.06 -5.96
C ALA A 53 5.42 6.67 -4.72
N PHE A 54 4.13 7.04 -4.64
CA PHE A 54 3.24 6.59 -3.58
C PHE A 54 3.03 5.07 -3.64
N HIS A 55 2.78 4.54 -4.84
CA HIS A 55 2.63 3.09 -5.03
C HIS A 55 3.88 2.29 -4.65
N GLN A 56 5.08 2.86 -4.80
CA GLN A 56 6.33 2.22 -4.35
C GLN A 56 6.39 2.12 -2.83
N LEU A 57 6.01 3.19 -2.10
CA LEU A 57 5.91 3.14 -0.64
C LEU A 57 4.88 2.11 -0.19
N LEU A 58 3.69 2.11 -0.82
CA LEU A 58 2.64 1.13 -0.53
C LEU A 58 3.09 -0.31 -0.76
N ALA A 59 3.79 -0.57 -1.87
CA ALA A 59 4.29 -1.90 -2.19
C ALA A 59 5.35 -2.38 -1.18
N ALA A 60 6.23 -1.48 -0.72
CA ALA A 60 7.23 -1.80 0.29
C ALA A 60 6.61 -2.09 1.68
N ASP A 61 5.59 -1.34 2.05
CA ASP A 61 4.86 -1.57 3.30
C ASP A 61 4.07 -2.89 3.27
N ILE A 62 3.36 -3.16 2.16
CA ILE A 62 2.68 -4.44 1.93
C ILE A 62 3.67 -5.61 1.94
N GLN A 63 4.86 -5.46 1.35
CA GLN A 63 5.90 -6.49 1.40
C GLN A 63 6.28 -6.82 2.85
N THR A 64 6.52 -5.78 3.66
CA THR A 64 6.83 -5.92 5.08
C THR A 64 5.70 -6.64 5.80
N TYR A 65 4.46 -6.16 5.64
CA TYR A 65 3.27 -6.77 6.23
C TYR A 65 3.12 -8.24 5.84
N ILE A 66 3.21 -8.57 4.54
CA ILE A 66 3.04 -9.96 4.07
C ILE A 66 4.13 -10.87 4.64
N SER A 67 5.38 -10.42 4.71
CA SER A 67 6.50 -11.22 5.22
C SER A 67 6.36 -11.58 6.71
N GLU A 68 5.65 -10.77 7.50
CA GLU A 68 5.38 -11.06 8.91
C GLU A 68 4.36 -12.19 9.10
N TYR A 69 3.41 -12.34 8.17
CA TYR A 69 2.31 -13.32 8.28
C TYR A 69 2.50 -14.57 7.43
N PHE A 70 3.17 -14.43 6.30
CA PHE A 70 3.53 -15.51 5.41
C PHE A 70 5.05 -15.57 5.40
N TRP A 71 5.61 -16.68 5.90
CA TRP A 71 7.06 -16.95 5.97
C TRP A 71 7.72 -16.99 4.58
N LEU A 72 7.73 -15.85 3.88
CA LEU A 72 8.31 -15.59 2.56
C LEU A 72 9.64 -14.86 2.70
#